data_AF-H0IZ43-F1
#
_entry.id   AF-H0IZ43-F1
#
_cell.length_a   1.000
_cell.length_b   1.000
_cell.length_c   1.000
_cell.angle_alpha   90.00
_cell.angle_beta   90.00
_cell.angle_gamma   90.00
#
_symmetry.space_group_name_H-M   'P 1'
#
loop_
_entity.id
_entity.type
_entity.pdbx_description
1 polymer ?
#
loop_
_entity_poly.entity_id
_entity_poly.type
_entity_poly.pdbx_seq_one_letter_code
_entity_poly.pdbx_strand_id
1 'polypeptide(L)'
;MVVNVYRYFISQYPTFGSYKKPKPYLVEASPYFWWWYALTLNKTYSCLCDLHDSESLLTDSETDFPEAMLQVYKDFGDVRYEGCRYRAFAKWWRERVDTGETRGEYLFAEPKVEPAASRIVKEAEINAAIQCLDTIIISVNVKHQRQHIDAAISRILKRSLITTKGRKVRNPESSAARYHLPKSFNISALKKTFRVYELRIEGERSGKQITNYKIADMVGLSSKSDNIEIKDAAYENRKKSVQVSRHYRMANDIIDSVGCGGFVF
;
A
#
# COMPACT_ATOMS: atom_id res chain seq x y z
N MET A 1 3.83 25.56 -17.71
CA MET A 1 4.58 24.44 -17.13
C MET A 1 3.70 23.75 -16.11
N VAL A 2 3.21 22.54 -16.40
CA VAL A 2 2.52 21.73 -15.39
C VAL A 2 3.61 21.22 -14.45
N VAL A 3 3.65 21.75 -13.23
CA VAL A 3 4.49 21.17 -12.18
C VAL A 3 3.98 19.76 -11.98
N ASN A 4 4.79 18.77 -12.31
CA ASN A 4 4.46 17.37 -12.04
C ASN A 4 4.55 17.20 -10.53
N VAL A 5 3.43 17.44 -9.83
CA VAL A 5 3.36 17.32 -8.38
C VAL A 5 3.38 15.82 -8.08
N TYR A 6 4.57 15.30 -7.78
CA TYR A 6 4.71 13.93 -7.31
C TYR A 6 3.81 13.72 -6.09
N ARG A 7 2.90 12.75 -6.21
CA ARG A 7 2.03 12.33 -5.12
C ARG A 7 2.88 11.76 -3.98
N TYR A 8 2.53 12.09 -2.74
CA TYR A 8 3.25 11.61 -1.57
C TYR A 8 2.73 10.23 -1.14
N PHE A 9 3.63 9.27 -0.96
CA PHE A 9 3.33 7.93 -0.45
C PHE A 9 3.99 7.75 0.92
N ILE A 10 3.29 7.11 1.85
CA ILE A 10 3.80 6.85 3.20
C ILE A 10 4.89 5.77 3.21
N SER A 11 4.85 4.83 2.27
CA SER A 11 5.89 3.83 2.09
C SER A 11 6.47 3.87 0.69
N GLN A 12 7.50 3.06 0.46
CA GLN A 12 8.17 2.95 -0.83
C GLN A 12 7.16 2.56 -1.91
N TYR A 13 6.85 3.48 -2.82
CA TYR A 13 6.04 3.20 -4.01
C TYR A 13 6.86 2.36 -5.01
N PRO A 14 6.19 1.58 -5.88
CA PRO A 14 6.89 0.68 -6.79
C PRO A 14 7.65 1.46 -7.85
N THR A 15 8.89 1.05 -8.07
CA THR A 15 9.65 1.47 -9.24
C THR A 15 9.83 0.26 -10.16
N PHE A 16 9.86 0.49 -11.48
CA PHE A 16 9.78 -0.61 -12.44
C PHE A 16 11.08 -0.77 -13.24
N GLY A 17 11.92 0.26 -13.32
CA GLY A 17 13.01 0.33 -14.29
C GLY A 17 12.44 0.46 -15.70
N SER A 18 12.19 -0.67 -16.37
CA SER A 18 11.49 -0.72 -17.66
C SER A 18 10.08 -1.24 -17.49
N TYR A 19 9.09 -0.58 -18.08
CA TYR A 19 7.71 -1.06 -18.03
C TYR A 19 7.45 -2.33 -18.87
N LYS A 20 8.24 -2.54 -19.93
CA LYS A 20 8.13 -3.76 -20.76
C LYS A 20 8.73 -4.98 -20.07
N LYS A 21 9.79 -4.75 -19.28
CA LYS A 21 10.50 -5.78 -18.49
C LYS A 21 10.78 -5.24 -17.08
N PRO A 22 9.78 -5.18 -16.19
CA PRO A 22 9.98 -4.67 -14.85
C PRO A 22 10.99 -5.49 -14.08
N LYS A 23 11.84 -4.83 -13.30
CA LYS A 23 12.84 -5.52 -12.45
C LYS A 23 12.17 -6.00 -11.16
N PRO A 24 12.13 -7.31 -10.86
CA PRO A 24 11.41 -7.85 -9.70
C PRO A 24 11.77 -7.17 -8.37
N TYR A 25 13.06 -6.99 -8.08
CA TYR A 25 13.50 -6.42 -6.81
C TYR A 25 13.06 -4.96 -6.58
N LEU A 26 12.81 -4.20 -7.65
CA LEU A 26 12.31 -2.81 -7.55
C LEU A 26 10.79 -2.78 -7.27
N VAL A 27 10.06 -3.73 -7.85
CA VAL A 27 8.61 -3.86 -7.67
C VAL A 27 8.30 -4.44 -6.30
N GLU A 28 9.00 -5.51 -5.91
CA GLU A 28 8.85 -6.19 -4.63
C GLU A 28 9.28 -5.34 -3.43
N ALA A 29 10.07 -4.28 -3.65
CA ALA A 29 10.41 -3.32 -2.59
C ALA A 29 9.20 -2.54 -2.08
N SER A 30 8.09 -2.53 -2.83
CA SER A 30 6.88 -1.81 -2.48
C SER A 30 5.86 -2.70 -1.76
N PRO A 31 5.33 -2.31 -0.60
CA PRO A 31 4.24 -3.05 0.04
C PRO A 31 2.96 -3.06 -0.79
N TYR A 32 2.75 -2.04 -1.64
CA TYR A 32 1.57 -1.95 -2.50
C TYR A 32 1.53 -3.03 -3.58
N PHE A 33 2.70 -3.50 -4.05
CA PHE A 33 2.78 -4.67 -4.93
C PHE A 33 2.27 -5.93 -4.22
N TRP A 34 2.68 -6.14 -2.97
CA TRP A 34 2.27 -7.31 -2.21
C TRP A 34 0.80 -7.29 -1.84
N TRP A 35 0.23 -6.11 -1.59
CA TRP A 35 -1.21 -5.93 -1.43
C TRP A 35 -1.97 -6.34 -2.69
N TRP A 36 -1.57 -5.79 -3.85
CA TRP A 36 -2.17 -6.16 -5.14
C TRP A 36 -2.01 -7.65 -5.44
N TYR A 37 -0.81 -8.21 -5.20
CA TYR A 37 -0.53 -9.62 -5.43
C TYR A 37 -1.40 -10.52 -4.55
N ALA A 38 -1.58 -10.17 -3.28
CA ALA A 38 -2.48 -10.88 -2.37
C ALA A 38 -3.92 -10.91 -2.90
N LEU A 39 -4.40 -9.80 -3.45
CA LEU A 39 -5.75 -9.72 -4.01
C LEU A 39 -5.90 -10.68 -5.19
N THR A 40 -4.87 -10.84 -6.03
CA THR A 40 -4.87 -11.83 -7.13
C THR A 40 -4.93 -13.28 -6.67
N LEU A 41 -4.65 -13.55 -5.39
CA LEU A 41 -4.71 -14.88 -4.77
C LEU A 41 -6.02 -15.13 -4.02
N ASN A 42 -6.85 -14.10 -3.82
CA ASN A 42 -8.11 -14.21 -3.10
C ASN A 42 -9.16 -14.91 -3.98
N LYS A 43 -9.59 -16.11 -3.56
CA LYS A 43 -10.54 -16.94 -4.32
C LYS A 43 -11.92 -16.30 -4.38
N THR A 44 -12.40 -15.73 -3.28
CA THR A 44 -13.70 -15.05 -3.21
C THR A 44 -13.73 -13.86 -4.14
N TYR A 45 -12.67 -13.05 -4.16
CA TYR A 45 -12.52 -11.93 -5.09
C TYR A 45 -12.44 -12.40 -6.55
N SER A 46 -11.75 -13.52 -6.81
CA SER A 46 -11.69 -14.10 -8.15
C SER A 46 -13.07 -14.52 -8.66
N CYS A 47 -13.90 -15.13 -7.80
CA CYS A 47 -15.29 -15.46 -8.14
C CYS A 47 -16.12 -14.20 -8.42
N LEU A 48 -15.91 -13.11 -7.67
CA LEU A 48 -16.57 -11.83 -7.94
C LEU A 48 -16.18 -11.28 -9.33
N CYS A 49 -14.92 -11.41 -9.73
CA CYS A 49 -14.48 -11.00 -11.07
C CYS A 49 -15.16 -11.83 -12.17
N ASP A 50 -15.31 -13.15 -11.98
CA ASP A 50 -16.01 -14.02 -12.94
C ASP A 50 -17.48 -13.60 -13.16
N LEU A 51 -18.20 -13.25 -12.08
CA LEU A 51 -19.60 -12.82 -12.15
C LEU A 51 -19.76 -11.50 -12.90
N HIS A 52 -18.81 -10.57 -12.74
CA HIS A 52 -18.85 -9.28 -13.41
C HIS A 52 -18.47 -9.33 -14.90
N ASP A 53 -17.62 -10.27 -15.29
CA ASP A 53 -17.33 -10.53 -16.72
C ASP A 53 -18.58 -11.05 -17.45
N SER A 54 -19.49 -11.71 -16.73
CA SER A 54 -20.77 -12.21 -17.24
C SER A 54 -21.93 -11.20 -17.12
N GLU A 55 -21.75 -9.98 -17.64
CA GLU A 55 -22.77 -8.96 -18.04
C GLU A 55 -24.02 -8.67 -17.14
N SER A 56 -24.17 -9.22 -15.94
CA SER A 56 -25.41 -9.13 -15.15
C SER A 56 -25.22 -8.45 -13.80
N LEU A 57 -25.68 -7.20 -13.74
CA LEU A 57 -26.41 -6.59 -12.63
C LEU A 57 -25.80 -6.71 -11.22
N LEU A 58 -24.98 -5.73 -10.83
CA LEU A 58 -25.05 -5.22 -9.46
C LEU A 58 -26.27 -4.31 -9.34
N THR A 59 -27.47 -4.89 -9.32
CA THR A 59 -28.63 -4.20 -8.75
C THR A 59 -28.66 -4.54 -7.28
N ASP A 60 -28.29 -3.56 -6.44
CA ASP A 60 -28.37 -3.33 -4.97
C ASP A 60 -29.04 -4.35 -4.00
N SER A 61 -29.16 -5.63 -4.34
CA SER A 61 -29.95 -6.60 -3.59
C SER A 61 -29.49 -8.02 -3.96
N GLU A 62 -28.84 -8.71 -3.02
CA GLU A 62 -28.43 -10.14 -3.08
C GLU A 62 -27.13 -10.48 -3.81
N THR A 63 -26.02 -9.84 -3.44
CA THR A 63 -24.70 -10.48 -3.61
C THR A 63 -24.22 -11.01 -2.27
N ASP A 64 -23.80 -12.28 -2.20
CA ASP A 64 -23.18 -12.92 -1.02
C ASP A 64 -21.82 -12.30 -0.63
N PHE A 65 -21.36 -11.26 -1.34
CA PHE A 65 -20.09 -10.60 -1.08
C PHE A 65 -20.23 -9.48 -0.05
N PRO A 66 -19.26 -9.33 0.87
CA PRO A 66 -19.22 -8.19 1.76
C PRO A 66 -19.16 -6.86 1.00
N GLU A 67 -19.88 -5.83 1.46
CA GLU A 67 -19.88 -4.48 0.89
C GLU A 67 -18.45 -3.93 0.67
N ALA A 68 -17.55 -4.18 1.62
CA ALA A 68 -16.15 -3.80 1.52
C ALA A 68 -15.44 -4.42 0.30
N MET A 69 -15.79 -5.66 -0.07
CA MET A 69 -15.22 -6.34 -1.24
C MET A 69 -15.76 -5.79 -2.54
N LEU A 70 -17.05 -5.42 -2.59
CA LEU A 70 -17.63 -4.73 -3.74
C LEU A 70 -16.96 -3.37 -3.97
N GLN A 71 -16.68 -2.63 -2.88
CA GLN A 71 -15.93 -1.38 -2.96
C GLN A 71 -14.49 -1.59 -3.46
N VAL A 72 -13.80 -2.64 -2.99
CA VAL A 72 -12.49 -3.02 -3.54
C VAL A 72 -12.59 -3.34 -5.02
N TYR A 73 -13.62 -4.07 -5.46
CA TYR A 73 -13.82 -4.37 -6.89
C TYR A 73 -14.02 -3.10 -7.72
N LYS A 74 -14.84 -2.16 -7.24
CA LYS A 74 -15.05 -0.86 -7.88
C LYS A 74 -13.74 -0.06 -8.05
N ASP A 75 -12.87 -0.11 -7.06
CA ASP A 75 -11.61 0.63 -7.06
C ASP A 75 -10.48 -0.06 -7.85
N PHE A 76 -10.42 -1.39 -7.79
CA PHE A 76 -9.30 -2.18 -8.33
C PHE A 76 -9.60 -2.82 -9.69
N GLY A 77 -10.87 -3.12 -9.98
CA GLY A 77 -11.32 -3.91 -11.13
C GLY A 77 -10.78 -5.34 -11.11
N ASP A 78 -10.86 -6.03 -12.25
CA ASP A 78 -10.21 -7.34 -12.37
C ASP A 78 -8.68 -7.21 -12.32
N VAL A 79 -8.08 -7.75 -11.25
CA VAL A 79 -6.63 -7.76 -11.02
C VAL A 79 -5.95 -9.06 -11.47
N ARG A 80 -6.72 -10.04 -11.95
CA ARG A 80 -6.18 -11.31 -12.44
C ARG A 80 -5.30 -11.06 -13.66
N TYR A 81 -4.34 -11.96 -13.87
CA TYR A 81 -3.38 -11.81 -14.94
C TYR A 81 -2.83 -13.13 -15.42
N GLU A 82 -2.38 -13.13 -16.67
CA GLU A 82 -1.60 -14.21 -17.26
C GLU A 82 -0.12 -13.81 -17.42
N GLY A 83 0.76 -14.79 -17.27
CA GLY A 83 2.19 -14.61 -17.47
C GLY A 83 2.88 -13.83 -16.34
N CYS A 84 3.57 -12.74 -16.68
CA CYS A 84 4.48 -12.06 -15.76
C CYS A 84 3.75 -11.07 -14.82
N ARG A 85 3.63 -11.45 -13.54
CA ARG A 85 3.01 -10.64 -12.48
C ARG A 85 3.54 -9.21 -12.37
N TYR A 86 4.84 -9.01 -12.55
CA TYR A 86 5.43 -7.67 -12.44
C TYR A 86 5.01 -6.77 -13.60
N ARG A 87 4.84 -7.33 -14.80
CA ARG A 87 4.33 -6.62 -15.97
C ARG A 87 2.84 -6.32 -15.81
N ALA A 88 2.06 -7.29 -15.32
CA ALA A 88 0.64 -7.10 -15.01
C ALA A 88 0.44 -5.97 -14.00
N PHE A 89 1.15 -6.03 -12.87
CA PHE A 89 1.11 -4.96 -11.87
C PHE A 89 1.56 -3.61 -12.43
N ALA A 90 2.64 -3.55 -13.22
CA ALA A 90 3.10 -2.30 -13.82
C ALA A 90 2.09 -1.69 -14.82
N LYS A 91 1.29 -2.53 -15.47
CA LYS A 91 0.17 -2.09 -16.32
C LYS A 91 -0.96 -1.56 -15.44
N TRP A 92 -1.44 -2.38 -14.50
CA TRP A 92 -2.53 -2.06 -13.58
C TRP A 92 -2.26 -0.78 -12.78
N TRP A 93 -1.06 -0.64 -12.20
CA TRP A 93 -0.65 0.51 -11.38
C TRP A 93 -0.73 1.84 -12.13
N ARG A 94 -0.43 1.82 -13.44
CA ARG A 94 -0.29 3.03 -14.27
C ARG A 94 -1.52 3.35 -15.10
N GLU A 95 -2.52 2.49 -15.06
CA GLU A 95 -3.79 2.72 -15.73
C GLU A 95 -4.41 4.01 -15.20
N ARG A 96 -4.98 4.83 -16.08
CA ARG A 96 -5.59 6.09 -15.67
C ARG A 96 -6.99 5.81 -15.15
N VAL A 97 -7.34 6.43 -14.02
CA VAL A 97 -8.72 6.51 -13.53
C VAL A 97 -9.34 7.84 -13.97
N ASP A 98 -10.64 8.01 -13.78
CA ASP A 98 -11.42 9.17 -14.26
C ASP A 98 -10.88 10.52 -13.75
N THR A 99 -10.19 10.54 -12.60
CA THR A 99 -9.53 11.73 -12.06
C THR A 99 -8.30 12.18 -12.85
N GLY A 100 -7.90 11.44 -13.89
CA GLY A 100 -6.70 11.66 -14.70
C GLY A 100 -5.41 11.17 -14.04
N GLU A 101 -5.49 10.56 -12.86
CA GLU A 101 -4.35 10.04 -12.10
C GLU A 101 -4.06 8.59 -12.44
N THR A 102 -2.84 8.12 -12.14
CA THR A 102 -2.62 6.68 -12.21
C THR A 102 -3.37 5.98 -11.08
N ARG A 103 -3.88 4.78 -11.31
CA ARG A 103 -4.64 4.00 -10.34
C ARG A 103 -3.87 3.85 -9.02
N GLY A 104 -2.57 3.57 -9.09
CA GLY A 104 -1.72 3.46 -7.90
C GLY A 104 -1.61 4.76 -7.09
N GLU A 105 -1.53 5.91 -7.75
CA GLU A 105 -1.57 7.23 -7.08
C GLU A 105 -2.93 7.51 -6.46
N TYR A 106 -4.01 7.21 -7.18
CA TYR A 106 -5.38 7.44 -6.72
C TYR A 106 -5.72 6.62 -5.47
N LEU A 107 -5.25 5.37 -5.41
CA LEU A 107 -5.60 4.44 -4.33
C LEU A 107 -4.66 4.54 -3.11
N PHE A 108 -3.36 4.69 -3.33
CA PHE A 108 -2.36 4.49 -2.27
C PHE A 108 -1.58 5.75 -1.88
N ALA A 109 -1.68 6.84 -2.65
CA ALA A 109 -1.03 8.08 -2.27
C ALA A 109 -1.92 8.91 -1.36
N GLU A 110 -1.29 9.77 -0.56
CA GLU A 110 -2.03 10.80 0.15
C GLU A 110 -2.79 11.70 -0.83
N PRO A 111 -3.99 12.17 -0.45
CA PRO A 111 -4.71 13.22 -1.14
C PRO A 111 -3.78 14.40 -1.47
N LYS A 112 -4.06 15.11 -2.56
CA LYS A 112 -3.29 16.30 -2.91
C LYS A 112 -3.48 17.28 -1.78
N VAL A 113 -2.41 17.51 -1.03
CA VAL A 113 -2.38 18.60 -0.06
C VAL A 113 -2.33 19.87 -0.89
N GLU A 114 -3.24 20.79 -0.61
CA GLU A 114 -3.17 22.16 -1.13
C GLU A 114 -1.76 22.72 -0.86
N PRO A 115 -1.23 23.59 -1.73
CA PRO A 115 0.12 24.13 -1.55
C PRO A 115 0.25 24.77 -0.16
N ALA A 116 1.36 24.49 0.53
CA ALA A 116 1.61 24.97 1.90
C ALA A 116 1.47 26.50 2.06
N ALA A 117 1.64 27.24 0.95
CA ALA A 117 1.21 28.61 0.82
C ALA A 117 0.76 28.86 -0.62
N SER A 118 -0.38 29.52 -0.80
CA SER A 118 -0.85 30.01 -2.09
C SER A 118 -0.84 31.54 -2.09
N ARG A 119 -0.47 32.13 -3.23
CA ARG A 119 -0.65 33.57 -3.45
C ARG A 119 -2.03 33.78 -4.04
N ILE A 120 -2.95 34.29 -3.22
CA ILE A 120 -4.28 34.69 -3.67
C ILE A 120 -4.17 36.01 -4.44
N VAL A 121 -4.76 36.06 -5.63
CA VAL A 121 -4.74 37.26 -6.49
C VAL A 121 -6.15 37.76 -6.79
N LYS A 122 -7.16 36.88 -6.70
CA LYS A 122 -8.56 37.22 -6.98
C LYS A 122 -9.37 37.35 -5.70
N GLU A 123 -10.35 38.25 -5.70
CA GLU A 123 -11.22 38.49 -4.53
C GLU A 123 -12.10 37.27 -4.18
N ALA A 124 -12.56 36.53 -5.19
CA ALA A 124 -13.34 35.30 -4.96
C ALA A 124 -12.54 34.22 -4.19
N GLU A 125 -11.23 34.13 -4.40
CA GLU A 125 -10.33 33.20 -3.70
C GLU A 125 -10.12 33.63 -2.23
N ILE A 126 -10.20 34.94 -1.93
CA ILE A 126 -10.11 35.46 -0.56
C ILE A 126 -11.31 34.98 0.26
N ASN A 127 -12.52 35.11 -0.29
CA ASN A 127 -13.74 34.72 0.42
C ASN A 127 -13.77 33.21 0.72
N ALA A 128 -13.30 32.38 -0.21
CA ALA A 128 -13.16 30.95 0.02
C ALA A 128 -12.13 30.63 1.13
N ALA A 129 -10.99 31.34 1.14
CA ALA A 129 -9.97 31.15 2.16
C ALA A 129 -10.41 31.62 3.56
N ILE A 130 -11.21 32.67 3.66
CA ILE A 130 -11.78 33.17 4.93
C ILE A 130 -12.70 32.13 5.58
N GLN A 131 -13.43 31.35 4.78
CA GLN A 131 -14.36 30.34 5.26
C GLN A 131 -13.67 29.02 5.66
N CYS A 132 -12.39 28.86 5.35
CA CYS A 132 -11.63 27.65 5.66
C CYS A 132 -11.04 27.71 7.07
N LEU A 133 -11.48 26.81 7.96
CA LEU A 133 -11.03 26.75 9.36
C LEU A 133 -9.53 26.42 9.52
N ASP A 134 -8.93 25.76 8.52
CA ASP A 134 -7.53 25.31 8.54
C ASP A 134 -6.57 26.28 7.81
N THR A 135 -7.05 27.46 7.40
CA THR A 135 -6.27 28.44 6.64
C THR A 135 -6.04 29.72 7.44
N ILE A 136 -4.85 30.32 7.29
CA ILE A 136 -4.52 31.63 7.87
C ILE A 136 -4.15 32.58 6.75
N ILE A 137 -4.81 33.73 6.70
CA ILE A 137 -4.50 34.79 5.74
C ILE A 137 -3.48 35.74 6.38
N ILE A 138 -2.34 35.92 5.72
CA ILE A 138 -1.27 36.82 6.16
C ILE A 138 -1.12 37.95 5.15
N SER A 139 -1.36 39.19 5.59
CA SER A 139 -1.03 40.39 4.82
C SER A 139 0.46 40.72 4.97
N VAL A 140 1.17 40.84 3.85
CA VAL A 140 2.62 41.13 3.82
C VAL A 140 2.86 42.48 3.14
N ASN A 141 3.40 43.43 3.88
CA ASN A 141 3.85 44.70 3.31
C ASN A 141 5.23 44.52 2.67
N VAL A 142 5.26 44.47 1.33
CA VAL A 142 6.46 44.21 0.52
C VAL A 142 7.51 45.32 0.56
N LYS A 143 7.22 46.46 1.19
CA LYS A 143 8.18 47.58 1.34
C LYS A 143 9.24 47.31 2.42
N HIS A 144 9.05 46.32 3.29
CA HIS A 144 10.04 45.97 4.32
C HIS A 144 11.13 45.05 3.78
N GLN A 145 12.29 45.05 4.44
CA GLN A 145 13.36 44.10 4.13
C GLN A 145 12.90 42.67 4.39
N ARG A 146 13.32 41.75 3.52
CA ARG A 146 12.93 40.33 3.55
C ARG A 146 13.14 39.68 4.92
N GLN A 147 14.28 39.94 5.57
CA GLN A 147 14.59 39.40 6.89
C GLN A 147 13.54 39.74 7.96
N HIS A 148 12.98 40.95 7.93
CA HIS A 148 11.96 41.38 8.89
C HIS A 148 10.59 40.76 8.56
N ILE A 149 10.27 40.61 7.28
CA ILE A 149 9.07 39.91 6.81
C ILE A 149 9.11 38.45 7.25
N ASP A 150 10.22 37.73 7.03
CA ASP A 150 10.37 36.33 7.41
C ASP A 150 10.27 36.13 8.94
N ALA A 151 10.87 37.03 9.72
CA ALA A 151 10.77 37.00 11.18
C ALA A 151 9.33 37.24 11.67
N ALA A 152 8.59 38.15 11.02
CA ALA A 152 7.19 38.43 11.35
C ALA A 152 6.28 37.25 11.01
N ILE A 153 6.39 36.68 9.80
CA ILE A 153 5.65 35.49 9.37
C ILE A 153 5.93 34.32 10.32
N SER A 154 7.21 34.07 10.64
CA SER A 154 7.59 33.00 11.56
C SER A 154 6.95 33.15 12.94
N ARG A 155 6.81 34.39 13.44
CA ARG A 155 6.18 34.68 14.73
C ARG A 155 4.66 34.42 14.69
N ILE A 156 4.00 34.78 13.59
CA ILE A 156 2.57 34.50 13.37
C ILE A 156 2.35 32.98 13.37
N LEU A 157 3.10 32.25 12.53
CA LEU A 157 3.00 30.79 12.41
C LEU A 157 3.24 30.07 13.74
N LYS A 158 4.20 30.52 14.55
CA LYS A 158 4.46 29.93 15.89
C LYS A 158 3.28 30.07 16.87
N ARG A 159 2.46 31.11 16.74
CA ARG A 159 1.30 31.35 17.62
C ARG A 159 0.07 30.58 17.16
N SER A 160 -0.09 30.46 15.85
CA SER A 160 -1.29 29.89 15.25
C SER A 160 -1.20 28.39 15.02
N LEU A 161 0.00 27.87 14.74
CA LEU A 161 0.21 26.44 14.54
C LEU A 161 0.56 25.80 15.88
N ILE A 162 -0.29 24.89 16.35
CA ILE A 162 0.08 23.92 17.38
C ILE A 162 1.01 22.91 16.71
N THR A 163 2.31 23.21 16.67
CA THR A 163 3.28 22.32 16.04
C THR A 163 3.48 21.09 16.92
N THR A 164 2.96 19.94 16.51
CA THR A 164 3.48 18.65 16.96
C THR A 164 4.82 18.42 16.25
N LYS A 165 5.93 18.66 16.95
CA LYS A 165 7.28 18.40 16.39
C LYS A 165 7.49 16.89 16.17
N GLY A 166 8.14 16.52 15.06
CA GLY A 166 8.79 15.22 14.86
C GLY A 166 8.11 14.25 13.88
N ARG A 167 8.42 12.95 14.02
CA ARG A 167 7.97 11.81 13.19
C ARG A 167 6.45 11.67 12.98
N LYS A 168 5.61 12.49 13.62
CA LYS A 168 4.14 12.43 13.54
C LYS A 168 3.56 12.85 12.19
N VAL A 169 4.25 13.70 11.41
CA VAL A 169 3.77 14.15 10.08
C VAL A 169 3.75 13.01 9.04
N ARG A 170 4.48 11.92 9.29
CA ARG A 170 4.52 10.73 8.44
C ARG A 170 4.04 9.49 9.20
N ASN A 171 3.14 9.66 10.16
CA ASN A 171 2.57 8.52 10.87
C ASN A 171 1.66 7.75 9.91
N PRO A 172 1.90 6.46 9.64
CA PRO A 172 1.00 5.63 8.83
C PRO A 172 -0.45 5.62 9.34
N GLU A 173 -0.64 5.81 10.65
CA GLU A 173 -1.96 5.88 11.29
C GLU A 173 -2.76 7.14 10.94
N SER A 174 -2.10 8.20 10.44
CA SER A 174 -2.76 9.45 10.03
C SER A 174 -2.87 9.60 8.51
N SER A 175 -2.72 8.50 7.77
CA SER A 175 -2.87 8.49 6.32
C SER A 175 -4.31 8.76 5.93
N ALA A 176 -4.51 9.58 4.89
CA ALA A 176 -5.79 9.80 4.24
C ALA A 176 -5.84 9.14 2.84
N ALA A 177 -4.89 8.26 2.52
CA ALA A 177 -4.97 7.42 1.32
C ALA A 177 -6.19 6.50 1.40
N ARG A 178 -6.83 6.20 0.26
CA ARG A 178 -8.02 5.33 0.21
C ARG A 178 -7.75 3.95 0.79
N TYR A 179 -6.56 3.43 0.47
CA TYR A 179 -6.05 2.17 1.00
C TYR A 179 -4.70 2.47 1.65
N HIS A 180 -4.68 2.55 2.99
CA HIS A 180 -3.50 2.98 3.72
C HIS A 180 -2.84 1.88 4.54
N LEU A 181 -1.54 2.05 4.73
CA LEU A 181 -0.71 1.19 5.55
C LEU A 181 -0.91 1.60 7.02
N PRO A 182 -1.33 0.72 7.94
CA PRO A 182 -1.47 1.08 9.35
C PRO A 182 -0.12 1.26 10.05
N LYS A 183 0.95 0.66 9.51
CA LYS A 183 2.32 0.74 10.06
C LYS A 183 3.36 0.53 8.96
N SER A 184 4.64 0.76 9.29
CA SER A 184 5.75 0.40 8.40
C SER A 184 5.96 -1.12 8.35
N PHE A 185 6.40 -1.65 7.20
CA PHE A 185 6.48 -3.10 6.97
C PHE A 185 7.90 -3.60 6.68
N ASN A 186 8.16 -4.84 7.10
CA ASN A 186 9.36 -5.57 6.73
C ASN A 186 9.12 -6.33 5.41
N ILE A 187 9.55 -5.73 4.30
CA ILE A 187 9.39 -6.29 2.96
C ILE A 187 10.07 -7.66 2.80
N SER A 188 11.21 -7.88 3.46
CA SER A 188 11.90 -9.17 3.42
C SER A 188 11.07 -10.27 4.07
N ALA A 189 10.45 -9.97 5.22
CA ALA A 189 9.52 -10.90 5.87
C ALA A 189 8.31 -11.19 4.99
N LEU A 190 7.76 -10.17 4.33
CA LEU A 190 6.60 -10.32 3.46
C LEU A 190 6.88 -11.19 2.23
N LYS A 191 8.04 -10.98 1.60
CA LYS A 191 8.53 -11.83 0.51
C LYS A 191 8.65 -13.30 0.94
N LYS A 192 9.16 -13.56 2.15
CA LYS A 192 9.23 -14.92 2.70
C LYS A 192 7.83 -15.51 2.94
N THR A 193 6.91 -14.73 3.50
CA THR A 193 5.51 -15.11 3.72
C THR A 193 4.85 -15.58 2.43
N PHE A 194 4.89 -14.78 1.36
CA PHE A 194 4.30 -15.18 0.08
C PHE A 194 5.06 -16.33 -0.59
N ARG A 195 6.39 -16.39 -0.45
CA ARG A 195 7.15 -17.52 -1.00
C ARG A 195 6.76 -18.86 -0.36
N VAL A 196 6.51 -18.87 0.95
CA VAL A 196 5.99 -20.04 1.66
C VAL A 196 4.61 -20.44 1.11
N TYR A 197 3.73 -19.46 0.91
CA TYR A 197 2.40 -19.70 0.34
C TYR A 197 2.49 -20.32 -1.07
N GLU A 198 3.26 -19.70 -1.97
CA GLU A 198 3.50 -20.19 -3.34
C GLU A 198 3.98 -21.65 -3.35
N LEU A 199 5.02 -21.97 -2.57
CA LEU A 199 5.60 -23.32 -2.51
C LEU A 199 4.59 -24.37 -2.04
N ARG A 200 3.71 -24.01 -1.10
CA ARG A 200 2.68 -24.92 -0.62
C ARG A 200 1.62 -25.19 -1.69
N ILE A 201 1.12 -24.13 -2.34
CA ILE A 201 0.14 -24.24 -3.41
C ILE A 201 0.72 -25.00 -4.63
N GLU A 202 2.00 -24.78 -4.97
CA GLU A 202 2.70 -25.51 -6.03
C GLU A 202 2.83 -27.02 -5.68
N GLY A 203 3.16 -27.34 -4.43
CA GLY A 203 3.21 -28.72 -3.94
C GLY A 203 1.84 -29.41 -3.99
N GLU A 204 0.78 -28.69 -3.61
CA GLU A 204 -0.61 -29.18 -3.68
C GLU A 204 -1.05 -29.42 -5.14
N ARG A 205 -0.77 -28.47 -6.06
CA ARG A 205 -1.10 -28.60 -7.49
C ARG A 205 -0.34 -29.71 -8.20
N SER A 206 0.92 -29.95 -7.82
CA SER A 206 1.76 -30.99 -8.43
C SER A 206 1.55 -32.38 -7.81
N GLY A 207 0.69 -32.50 -6.79
CA GLY A 207 0.51 -33.74 -6.02
C GLY A 207 1.75 -34.16 -5.20
N LYS A 208 2.77 -33.30 -5.13
CA LYS A 208 4.03 -33.54 -4.41
C LYS A 208 4.10 -32.62 -3.20
N GLN A 209 3.52 -33.06 -2.09
CA GLN A 209 3.54 -32.28 -0.85
C GLN A 209 4.99 -32.09 -0.35
N ILE A 210 5.50 -30.85 -0.47
CA ILE A 210 6.81 -30.48 0.03
C ILE A 210 6.71 -30.38 1.56
N THR A 211 7.59 -31.07 2.29
CA THR A 211 7.60 -31.00 3.75
C THR A 211 7.97 -29.60 4.24
N ASN A 212 7.40 -29.17 5.37
CA ASN A 212 7.65 -27.83 5.90
C ASN A 212 9.15 -27.53 6.13
N TYR A 213 9.97 -28.52 6.52
CA TYR A 213 11.40 -28.28 6.69
C TYR A 213 12.08 -27.92 5.36
N LYS A 214 11.70 -28.59 4.25
CA LYS A 214 12.24 -28.29 2.91
C LYS A 214 11.80 -26.90 2.45
N ILE A 215 10.53 -26.54 2.71
CA ILE A 215 10.03 -25.19 2.43
C ILE A 215 10.86 -24.16 3.22
N ALA A 216 11.13 -24.40 4.50
CA ALA A 216 11.93 -23.51 5.32
C ALA A 216 13.35 -23.31 4.75
N ASP A 217 13.99 -24.38 4.28
CA ASP A 217 15.31 -24.30 3.65
C ASP A 217 15.28 -23.51 2.33
N MET A 218 14.28 -23.75 1.47
CA MET A 218 14.11 -23.01 0.22
C MET A 218 13.87 -21.50 0.42
N VAL A 219 13.19 -21.11 1.50
CA VAL A 219 12.89 -19.70 1.82
C VAL A 219 14.01 -19.05 2.67
N GLY A 220 14.99 -19.83 3.14
CA GLY A 220 16.04 -19.35 4.03
C GLY A 220 15.47 -18.91 5.39
N LEU A 221 14.59 -19.73 5.95
CA LEU A 221 14.11 -19.61 7.33
C LEU A 221 15.08 -20.35 8.26
N SER A 222 15.82 -19.59 9.06
CA SER A 222 16.75 -20.13 10.05
C SER A 222 16.09 -20.22 11.43
N SER A 223 16.31 -21.34 12.10
CA SER A 223 16.22 -21.44 13.55
C SER A 223 17.48 -20.81 14.14
N LYS A 224 17.41 -19.54 14.58
CA LYS A 224 18.44 -19.04 15.50
C LYS A 224 18.22 -19.75 16.84
N SER A 225 19.19 -20.54 17.27
CA SER A 225 19.20 -21.18 18.58
C SER A 225 20.08 -20.35 19.51
N ASP A 226 19.51 -19.76 20.55
CA ASP A 226 20.27 -19.03 21.57
C ASP A 226 20.95 -19.96 22.59
N ASN A 227 20.67 -21.27 22.56
CA ASN A 227 21.26 -22.26 23.47
C ASN A 227 21.82 -23.48 22.73
N ILE A 228 23.05 -23.85 23.08
CA ILE A 228 23.86 -24.88 22.41
C ILE A 228 23.49 -26.32 22.85
N GLU A 229 22.79 -26.47 23.98
CA GLU A 229 22.71 -27.74 24.72
C GLU A 229 21.66 -28.76 24.24
N ILE A 230 20.73 -28.39 23.34
CA ILE A 230 19.78 -29.35 22.76
C ILE A 230 19.72 -29.16 21.24
N LYS A 231 20.63 -29.84 20.52
CA LYS A 231 20.69 -29.85 19.06
C LYS A 231 20.43 -31.26 18.52
N ASP A 232 19.19 -31.73 18.65
CA ASP A 232 18.72 -32.83 17.81
C ASP A 232 18.08 -32.26 16.53
N ALA A 233 18.37 -32.87 15.37
CA ALA A 233 17.83 -32.51 14.07
C ALA A 233 16.29 -32.49 14.07
N ALA A 234 15.66 -33.35 14.89
CA ALA A 234 14.21 -33.37 15.07
C ALA A 234 13.67 -32.05 15.66
N TYR A 235 14.37 -31.46 16.64
CA TYR A 235 13.98 -30.21 17.28
C TYR A 235 14.08 -29.01 16.32
N GLU A 236 15.15 -28.95 15.53
CA GLU A 236 15.37 -27.92 14.51
C GLU A 236 14.32 -27.99 13.40
N ASN A 237 14.00 -29.21 12.93
CA ASN A 237 12.93 -29.43 11.97
C ASN A 237 11.55 -28.99 12.50
N ARG A 238 11.29 -29.22 13.80
CA ARG A 238 10.06 -28.75 14.44
C ARG A 238 9.99 -27.22 14.46
N LYS A 239 11.07 -26.52 14.79
CA LYS A 239 11.12 -25.04 14.75
C LYS A 239 10.87 -24.49 13.35
N LYS A 240 11.56 -25.03 12.35
CA LYS A 240 11.35 -24.68 10.93
C LYS A 240 9.90 -24.90 10.51
N SER A 241 9.31 -26.03 10.92
CA SER A 241 7.92 -26.35 10.64
C SER A 241 6.94 -25.34 11.26
N VAL A 242 7.17 -24.93 12.51
CA VAL A 242 6.36 -23.91 13.18
C VAL A 242 6.48 -22.56 12.46
N GLN A 243 7.68 -22.16 12.04
CA GLN A 243 7.87 -20.91 11.29
C GLN A 243 7.13 -20.93 9.94
N VAL A 244 7.23 -22.03 9.19
CA VAL A 244 6.50 -22.20 7.92
C VAL A 244 4.99 -22.13 8.13
N SER A 245 4.46 -22.81 9.14
CA SER A 245 3.02 -22.74 9.45
C SER A 245 2.57 -21.33 9.83
N ARG A 246 3.40 -20.55 10.55
CA ARG A 246 3.11 -19.15 10.88
C ARG A 246 3.08 -18.26 9.64
N HIS A 247 4.10 -18.36 8.78
CA HIS A 247 4.14 -17.63 7.52
C HIS A 247 2.97 -18.01 6.62
N TYR A 248 2.62 -19.29 6.53
CA TYR A 248 1.47 -19.72 5.74
C TYR A 248 0.15 -19.16 6.28
N ARG A 249 -0.08 -19.20 7.60
CA ARG A 249 -1.27 -18.57 8.21
C ARG A 249 -1.32 -17.09 7.92
N MET A 250 -0.23 -16.37 8.17
CA MET A 250 -0.11 -14.94 7.88
C MET A 250 -0.42 -14.62 6.41
N ALA A 251 0.04 -15.44 5.46
CA ALA A 251 -0.29 -15.25 4.05
C ALA A 251 -1.79 -15.34 3.78
N ASN A 252 -2.50 -16.31 4.38
CA ASN A 252 -3.95 -16.42 4.26
C ASN A 252 -4.66 -15.23 4.91
N ASP A 253 -4.26 -14.85 6.13
CA ASP A 253 -4.83 -13.69 6.83
C ASP A 253 -4.70 -12.41 5.98
N ILE A 254 -3.55 -12.23 5.31
CA ILE A 254 -3.34 -11.13 4.36
C ILE A 254 -4.29 -11.25 3.17
N ILE A 255 -4.33 -12.40 2.51
CA ILE A 255 -5.15 -12.65 1.30
C ILE A 255 -6.62 -12.39 1.58
N ASP A 256 -7.12 -12.84 2.74
CA ASP A 256 -8.50 -12.62 3.16
C ASP A 256 -8.73 -11.13 3.47
N SER A 257 -7.80 -10.49 4.18
CA SER A 257 -7.93 -9.09 4.56
C SER A 257 -7.95 -8.12 3.37
N VAL A 258 -7.10 -8.32 2.37
CA VAL A 258 -7.06 -7.43 1.19
C VAL A 258 -8.35 -7.51 0.38
N GLY A 259 -9.05 -8.65 0.41
CA GLY A 259 -10.35 -8.81 -0.22
C GLY A 259 -11.40 -7.84 0.34
N CYS A 260 -11.22 -7.36 1.57
CA CYS A 260 -12.05 -6.35 2.21
C CYS A 260 -11.33 -5.00 2.38
N GLY A 261 -10.26 -4.74 1.64
CA GLY A 261 -9.56 -3.46 1.65
C GLY A 261 -8.49 -3.29 2.74
N GLY A 262 -8.25 -4.32 3.56
CA GLY A 262 -7.37 -4.22 4.71
C GLY A 262 -5.88 -4.39 4.41
N PHE A 263 -5.04 -3.86 5.30
CA PHE A 263 -3.60 -4.12 5.35
C PHE A 263 -3.25 -4.82 6.67
N VAL A 264 -3.37 -6.15 6.70
CA VAL A 264 -3.03 -6.98 7.88
C VAL A 264 -1.68 -7.65 7.63
N PHE A 265 -0.61 -6.84 7.67
CA PHE A 265 0.78 -7.33 7.58
C PHE A 265 1.55 -7.11 8.89
#